data_AF-A7AW82-F1
#
_entry.id   AF-A7AW82-F1
#
_cell.length_a   1.000
_cell.length_b   1.000
_cell.length_c   1.000
_cell.angle_alpha   90.00
_cell.angle_beta   90.00
_cell.angle_gamma   90.00
#
_symmetry.space_group_name_H-M   'P 1'
#
loop_
_entity.id
_entity.type
_entity.pdbx_description
1 polymer ?
#
loop_
_entity_poly.entity_id
_entity_poly.type
_entity_poly.pdbx_seq_one_letter_code
_entity_poly.pdbx_strand_id
1 'polypeptide(L)'
;MRALQVATCLVLIVSPYWIVYTKSSLAQNVNNGWTALRSCGYYVAANAVKVFIMATGIPELVGNYIFTEDIVMAILNSALYLGIMLPLRGKTNASTNVNNIVLGIGIGWSVPENIGRTVFQTVSTLSNADETNMFLYEAFQAHLHILVSIIVTALLFLWQRDRSKRPLCAFMVFLAMICGPTMSV
;
A
#
# COMPACT_ATOMS: atom_id res chain seq x y z
N MET A 1 -26.11 16.46 6.79
CA MET A 1 -25.03 16.69 5.80
C MET A 1 -23.79 15.83 6.08
N ARG A 2 -23.29 15.78 7.33
CA ARG A 2 -22.09 14.98 7.72
C ARG A 2 -22.12 13.50 7.31
N ALA A 3 -23.21 12.80 7.61
CA ALA A 3 -23.34 11.38 7.26
C ALA A 3 -23.34 11.10 5.75
N LEU A 4 -23.84 12.05 4.95
CA LEU A 4 -23.88 11.93 3.50
C LEU A 4 -22.46 12.09 2.91
N GLN A 5 -21.70 13.08 3.38
CA GLN A 5 -20.31 13.31 2.97
C GLN A 5 -19.40 12.11 3.32
N VAL A 6 -19.53 11.59 4.54
CA VAL A 6 -18.79 10.40 4.98
C VAL A 6 -19.17 9.19 4.11
N ALA A 7 -20.46 8.96 3.86
CA ALA A 7 -20.91 7.85 3.01
C ALA A 7 -20.39 7.98 1.57
N THR A 8 -20.44 9.17 0.97
CA THR A 8 -19.92 9.39 -0.38
C THR A 8 -18.41 9.14 -0.47
N CYS A 9 -17.63 9.57 0.54
CA CYS A 9 -16.18 9.36 0.55
C CYS A 9 -15.80 7.89 0.80
N LEU A 10 -16.52 7.20 1.69
CA LEU A 10 -16.37 5.75 1.88
C LEU A 10 -16.64 5.00 0.58
N VAL A 11 -17.71 5.37 -0.15
CA VAL A 11 -18.00 4.78 -1.45
C VAL A 11 -16.88 5.07 -2.44
N LEU A 12 -16.36 6.29 -2.49
CA LEU A 12 -15.24 6.63 -3.36
C LEU A 12 -14.01 5.77 -3.06
N ILE A 13 -13.62 5.64 -1.79
CA ILE A 13 -12.44 4.85 -1.39
C ILE A 13 -12.63 3.34 -1.63
N VAL A 14 -13.85 2.81 -1.39
CA VAL A 14 -14.16 1.39 -1.60
C VAL A 14 -14.36 1.04 -3.07
N SER A 15 -14.80 1.99 -3.90
CA SER A 15 -15.10 1.77 -5.33
C SER A 15 -13.97 1.12 -6.13
N PRO A 16 -12.68 1.53 -6.07
CA PRO A 16 -11.61 0.87 -6.82
C PRO A 16 -11.42 -0.58 -6.36
N TYR A 17 -11.49 -0.86 -5.06
CA TYR A 17 -11.38 -2.22 -4.54
C TYR A 17 -12.51 -3.10 -5.07
N TRP A 18 -13.73 -2.58 -5.05
CA TRP A 18 -14.90 -3.30 -5.56
C TRP A 18 -14.81 -3.55 -7.07
N ILE A 19 -14.44 -2.54 -7.85
CA ILE A 19 -14.29 -2.66 -9.32
C ILE A 19 -13.21 -3.68 -9.65
N VAL A 20 -12.02 -3.57 -9.05
CA VAL A 20 -10.92 -4.50 -9.33
C VAL A 20 -11.29 -5.91 -8.87
N TYR A 21 -11.92 -6.08 -7.70
CA TYR A 21 -12.33 -7.40 -7.21
C TYR A 21 -13.37 -8.07 -8.12
N THR A 22 -14.39 -7.33 -8.56
CA THR A 22 -15.50 -7.85 -9.38
C THR A 22 -15.14 -8.04 -10.86
N LYS A 23 -14.29 -7.17 -11.42
CA LYS A 23 -13.88 -7.24 -12.84
C LYS A 23 -12.67 -8.15 -13.08
N SER A 24 -11.95 -8.54 -12.03
CA SER A 24 -10.85 -9.50 -12.13
C SER A 24 -11.30 -10.90 -11.76
N SER A 25 -10.49 -11.92 -12.10
CA SER A 25 -10.70 -13.30 -11.65
C SER A 25 -10.42 -13.52 -10.15
N LEU A 26 -10.26 -12.45 -9.35
CA LEU A 26 -10.12 -12.58 -7.90
C LEU A 26 -11.41 -13.10 -7.25
N ALA A 27 -12.58 -12.66 -7.72
CA ALA A 27 -13.88 -13.09 -7.18
C ALA A 27 -14.22 -14.56 -7.48
N GLN A 28 -13.57 -15.18 -8.46
CA GLN A 28 -13.90 -16.53 -8.91
C GLN A 28 -13.34 -17.64 -8.00
N ASN A 29 -12.26 -17.36 -7.25
CA ASN A 29 -11.58 -18.36 -6.44
C ASN A 29 -11.31 -17.84 -5.02
N VAL A 30 -11.80 -18.55 -4.01
CA VAL A 30 -11.60 -18.24 -2.59
C VAL A 30 -10.10 -18.17 -2.23
N ASN A 31 -9.27 -18.99 -2.88
CA ASN A 31 -7.81 -18.98 -2.68
C ASN A 31 -7.15 -17.64 -3.09
N ASN A 32 -7.73 -16.93 -4.08
CA ASN A 32 -7.25 -15.60 -4.49
C ASN A 32 -7.56 -14.56 -3.41
N GLY A 33 -8.76 -14.62 -2.82
CA GLY A 33 -9.14 -13.79 -1.68
C GLY A 33 -8.25 -14.02 -0.45
N TRP A 34 -7.87 -15.28 -0.20
CA TRP A 34 -6.93 -15.62 0.87
C TRP A 34 -5.53 -15.03 0.64
N THR A 35 -5.10 -14.95 -0.62
CA THR A 35 -3.82 -14.31 -0.97
C THR A 35 -3.84 -12.81 -0.66
N ALA A 36 -4.94 -12.12 -0.94
CA ALA A 36 -5.12 -10.72 -0.58
C ALA A 36 -5.12 -10.53 0.95
N LEU A 37 -5.87 -11.36 1.69
CA LEU A 37 -5.91 -11.28 3.15
C LEU A 37 -4.54 -11.50 3.80
N ARG A 38 -3.74 -12.45 3.28
CA ARG A 38 -2.36 -12.65 3.74
C ARG A 38 -1.49 -11.44 3.47
N SER A 39 -1.65 -10.81 2.31
CA SER A 39 -0.94 -9.56 2.00
C SER A 39 -1.25 -8.47 3.02
N CYS A 40 -2.52 -8.33 3.45
CA CYS A 40 -2.91 -7.44 4.54
C CYS A 40 -2.13 -7.74 5.84
N GLY A 41 -2.04 -9.02 6.22
CA GLY A 41 -1.30 -9.44 7.42
C GLY A 41 0.19 -9.10 7.34
N TYR A 42 0.83 -9.31 6.18
CA TYR A 42 2.23 -8.93 5.97
C TYR A 42 2.44 -7.42 6.02
N TYR A 43 1.50 -6.63 5.49
CA TYR A 43 1.55 -5.18 5.61
C TYR A 43 1.55 -4.75 7.09
N VAL A 44 0.62 -5.28 7.89
CA VAL A 44 0.53 -4.94 9.32
C VAL A 44 1.81 -5.31 10.06
N ALA A 45 2.38 -6.49 9.78
CA ALA A 45 3.65 -6.92 10.36
C ALA A 45 4.81 -6.00 9.94
N ALA A 46 4.92 -5.65 8.66
CA ALA A 46 5.95 -4.75 8.15
C ALA A 46 5.83 -3.35 8.78
N ASN A 47 4.60 -2.85 8.92
CA ASN A 47 4.35 -1.56 9.54
C ASN A 47 4.63 -1.58 11.06
N ALA A 48 4.36 -2.69 11.74
CA ALA A 48 4.73 -2.86 13.15
C ALA A 48 6.26 -2.81 13.34
N VAL A 49 7.03 -3.45 12.46
CA VAL A 49 8.50 -3.37 12.47
C VAL A 49 8.96 -1.93 12.21
N LYS A 50 8.35 -1.24 11.25
CA LYS A 50 8.63 0.19 10.98
C LYS A 50 8.41 1.06 12.23
N VAL A 51 7.26 0.91 12.89
CA VAL A 51 6.94 1.66 14.12
C VAL A 51 7.89 1.29 15.27
N PHE A 52 8.29 0.03 15.39
CA PHE A 52 9.29 -0.38 16.37
C PHE A 52 10.64 0.30 16.13
N ILE A 53 11.10 0.36 14.88
CA ILE A 53 12.33 1.07 14.51
C ILE A 53 12.20 2.57 14.83
N MET A 54 11.07 3.20 14.53
CA MET A 54 10.82 4.60 14.93
C MET A 54 10.89 4.78 16.44
N ALA A 55 10.28 3.89 17.21
CA ALA A 55 10.25 3.95 18.67
C ALA A 55 11.62 3.78 19.31
N THR A 56 12.59 3.14 18.64
CA THR A 56 13.98 3.04 19.15
C THR A 56 14.76 4.36 19.07
N GLY A 57 14.23 5.40 18.42
CA GLY A 57 14.91 6.69 18.26
C GLY A 57 16.10 6.66 17.28
N ILE A 58 16.46 5.50 16.73
CA ILE A 58 17.54 5.36 15.75
C ILE A 58 17.33 6.29 14.53
N PRO A 59 16.12 6.40 13.94
CA PRO A 59 15.90 7.29 12.80
C PRO A 59 16.15 8.76 13.12
N GLU A 60 15.80 9.19 14.34
CA GLU A 60 15.97 10.58 14.79
C GLU A 60 17.44 10.91 15.05
N LEU A 61 18.23 9.97 15.60
CA LEU A 61 19.68 10.13 15.70
C LEU A 61 20.33 10.20 14.30
N VAL A 62 19.99 9.29 13.39
CA VAL A 62 20.56 9.29 12.03
C VAL A 62 20.13 10.55 11.25
N GLY A 63 18.89 10.99 11.45
CA GLY A 63 18.29 12.20 10.86
C GLY A 63 18.83 13.52 11.38
N ASN A 64 19.58 13.51 12.48
CA ASN A 64 20.23 14.70 13.03
C ASN A 64 21.74 14.72 12.72
N TYR A 65 22.39 13.56 12.65
CA TYR A 65 23.85 13.47 12.53
C TYR A 65 24.37 13.16 11.11
N ILE A 66 23.59 12.50 10.25
CA ILE A 66 24.08 11.99 8.95
C ILE A 66 23.27 12.51 7.76
N PHE A 67 21.94 12.44 7.84
CA PHE A 67 21.01 12.85 6.78
C PHE A 67 19.90 13.72 7.35
N THR A 68 19.13 14.41 6.51
CA THR A 68 17.86 15.05 6.94
C THR A 68 16.85 13.97 7.37
N GLU A 69 16.09 14.23 8.44
CA GLU A 69 15.01 13.35 8.93
C GLU A 69 14.07 12.87 7.81
N ASP A 70 13.68 13.76 6.88
CA ASP A 70 12.82 13.44 5.73
C ASP A 70 13.38 12.32 4.86
N ILE A 71 14.71 12.29 4.66
CA ILE A 71 15.38 11.27 3.86
C ILE A 71 15.34 9.93 4.58
N VAL A 72 15.56 9.93 5.90
CA VAL A 72 15.49 8.71 6.72
C VAL A 72 14.08 8.14 6.72
N MET A 73 13.06 8.99 6.80
CA MET A 73 11.66 8.60 6.72
C MET A 73 11.28 8.07 5.33
N ALA A 74 11.78 8.71 4.26
CA ALA A 74 11.59 8.22 2.90
C ALA A 74 12.23 6.83 2.68
N ILE A 75 13.43 6.60 3.21
CA ILE A 75 14.10 5.29 3.18
C ILE A 75 13.25 4.26 3.93
N LEU A 76 12.79 4.57 5.13
CA LEU A 76 11.99 3.65 5.94
C LEU A 76 10.64 3.33 5.27
N ASN A 77 10.01 4.31 4.61
CA ASN A 77 8.81 4.12 3.80
C ASN A 77 9.09 3.23 2.58
N SER A 78 10.21 3.43 1.88
CA SER A 78 10.61 2.58 0.76
C SER A 78 10.88 1.12 1.20
N ALA A 79 11.49 0.95 2.38
CA ALA A 79 11.76 -0.37 2.96
C ALA A 79 10.48 -1.13 3.30
N LEU A 80 9.39 -0.42 3.66
CA LEU A 80 8.08 -1.04 3.88
C LEU A 80 7.58 -1.73 2.60
N TYR A 81 7.71 -1.10 1.43
CA TYR A 81 7.32 -1.72 0.15
C TYR A 81 8.15 -2.96 -0.22
N LEU A 82 9.39 -3.11 0.29
CA LEU A 82 10.12 -4.36 0.14
C LEU A 82 9.45 -5.53 0.88
N GLY A 83 8.63 -5.24 1.90
CA GLY A 83 7.82 -6.23 2.60
C GLY A 83 6.84 -7.00 1.70
N ILE A 84 6.46 -6.42 0.54
CA ILE A 84 5.66 -7.10 -0.51
C ILE A 84 6.35 -8.36 -1.03
N MET A 85 7.68 -8.46 -0.93
CA MET A 85 8.39 -9.67 -1.33
C MET A 85 8.01 -10.90 -0.48
N LEU A 86 7.57 -10.72 0.76
CA LEU A 86 7.18 -11.81 1.65
C LEU A 86 5.95 -12.57 1.14
N PRO A 87 4.80 -11.91 0.86
CA PRO A 87 3.64 -12.59 0.28
C PRO A 87 3.94 -13.15 -1.12
N LEU A 88 4.81 -12.52 -1.91
CA LEU A 88 5.19 -13.02 -3.25
C LEU A 88 5.94 -14.36 -3.20
N ARG A 89 6.79 -14.58 -2.19
CA ARG A 89 7.58 -15.82 -2.02
C ARG A 89 6.79 -16.99 -1.41
N GLY A 90 5.53 -16.79 -1.04
CA GLY A 90 4.69 -17.81 -0.42
C GLY A 90 4.49 -19.04 -1.33
N LYS A 91 4.69 -20.25 -0.78
CA LYS A 91 4.50 -21.53 -1.49
C LYS A 91 3.10 -21.71 -2.09
N THR A 92 2.10 -21.01 -1.56
CA THR A 92 0.71 -21.06 -2.04
C THR A 92 0.48 -20.38 -3.39
N ASN A 93 1.46 -19.63 -3.89
CA ASN A 93 1.36 -18.92 -5.16
C ASN A 93 1.65 -19.85 -6.36
N ALA A 94 2.10 -21.09 -6.14
CA ALA A 94 2.52 -21.99 -7.21
C ALA A 94 1.35 -22.46 -8.12
N SER A 95 0.12 -22.52 -7.62
CA SER A 95 -1.05 -23.00 -8.36
C SER A 95 -1.93 -21.89 -8.95
N THR A 96 -1.57 -20.63 -8.73
CA THR A 96 -2.45 -19.49 -9.01
C THR A 96 -1.98 -18.73 -10.25
N ASN A 97 -2.91 -18.22 -11.05
CA ASN A 97 -2.57 -17.36 -12.20
C ASN A 97 -1.76 -16.13 -11.74
N VAL A 98 -0.70 -15.81 -12.49
CA VAL A 98 0.21 -14.68 -12.20
C VAL A 98 -0.54 -13.37 -12.01
N ASN A 99 -1.50 -13.08 -12.88
CA ASN A 99 -2.28 -11.84 -12.80
C ASN A 99 -3.10 -11.76 -11.50
N ASN A 100 -3.61 -12.89 -11.00
CA ASN A 100 -4.37 -12.92 -9.75
C ASN A 100 -3.49 -12.74 -8.52
N ILE A 101 -2.26 -13.26 -8.57
CA ILE A 101 -1.28 -13.09 -7.49
C ILE A 101 -0.89 -11.62 -7.36
N VAL A 102 -0.51 -10.99 -8.48
CA VAL A 102 -0.07 -9.58 -8.51
C VAL A 102 -1.18 -8.64 -8.05
N LEU A 103 -2.40 -8.83 -8.59
CA LEU A 103 -3.57 -8.03 -8.21
C LEU A 103 -3.99 -8.28 -6.76
N GLY A 104 -4.07 -9.54 -6.33
CA GLY A 104 -4.46 -9.90 -4.97
C GLY A 104 -3.51 -9.33 -3.92
N ILE A 105 -2.20 -9.47 -4.15
CA ILE A 105 -1.19 -8.94 -3.23
C ILE A 105 -1.20 -7.41 -3.23
N GLY A 106 -1.26 -6.75 -4.39
CA GLY A 106 -1.24 -5.29 -4.48
C GLY A 106 -2.45 -4.63 -3.84
N ILE A 107 -3.63 -5.18 -4.10
CA ILE A 107 -4.86 -4.74 -3.43
C ILE A 107 -4.74 -4.96 -1.92
N GLY A 108 -4.44 -6.19 -1.50
CA GLY A 108 -4.33 -6.52 -0.07
C GLY A 108 -3.26 -5.70 0.67
N TRP A 109 -2.19 -5.30 -0.01
CA TRP A 109 -1.14 -4.45 0.57
C TRP A 109 -1.64 -3.02 0.84
N SER A 110 -2.44 -2.45 -0.07
CA SER A 110 -2.95 -1.07 0.06
C SER A 110 -4.13 -0.93 1.03
N VAL A 111 -4.85 -2.02 1.32
CA VAL A 111 -6.07 -2.01 2.12
C VAL A 111 -5.86 -1.47 3.54
N PRO A 112 -4.91 -1.98 4.35
CA PRO A 112 -4.80 -1.57 5.75
C PRO A 112 -4.41 -0.09 5.91
N GLU A 113 -3.56 0.43 5.03
CA GLU A 113 -3.17 1.84 5.04
C GLU A 113 -4.36 2.74 4.73
N ASN A 114 -5.09 2.42 3.65
CA ASN A 114 -6.22 3.21 3.20
C ASN A 114 -7.39 3.13 4.19
N ILE A 115 -7.66 1.95 4.79
CA ILE A 115 -8.66 1.83 5.87
C ILE A 115 -8.23 2.66 7.09
N GLY A 116 -6.96 2.58 7.49
CA GLY A 116 -6.44 3.36 8.61
C GLY A 116 -6.69 4.85 8.42
N ARG A 117 -6.25 5.42 7.29
CA ARG A 117 -6.47 6.83 6.95
C ARG A 117 -7.95 7.21 6.96
N THR A 118 -8.76 6.38 6.32
CA THR A 118 -10.22 6.62 6.21
C THR A 118 -10.89 6.65 7.58
N VAL A 119 -10.54 5.72 8.48
CA VAL A 119 -11.11 5.67 9.83
C VAL A 119 -10.71 6.91 10.63
N PHE A 120 -9.43 7.28 10.62
CA PHE A 120 -8.94 8.48 11.32
C PHE A 120 -9.63 9.76 10.83
N GLN A 121 -9.77 9.94 9.52
CA GLN A 121 -10.42 11.11 8.95
C GLN A 121 -11.92 11.15 9.23
N THR A 122 -12.60 9.99 9.12
CA THR A 122 -14.02 9.89 9.45
C THR A 122 -14.27 10.32 10.90
N VAL A 123 -13.42 9.91 11.83
CA VAL A 123 -13.48 10.34 13.24
C VAL A 123 -13.20 11.84 13.36
N SER A 124 -12.15 12.36 12.71
CA SER A 124 -11.82 13.79 12.71
C SER A 124 -12.98 14.67 12.25
N THR A 125 -13.74 14.22 11.25
CA THR A 125 -14.78 15.03 10.59
C THR A 125 -16.15 14.90 11.20
N LEU A 126 -16.39 13.80 11.90
CA LEU A 126 -17.50 13.76 12.84
C LEU A 126 -17.31 14.82 13.95
N SER A 127 -16.05 15.10 14.32
CA SER A 127 -15.68 16.14 15.28
C SER A 127 -15.70 17.56 14.68
N ASN A 128 -15.13 17.78 13.49
CA ASN A 128 -14.91 19.11 12.90
C ASN A 128 -15.63 19.27 11.53
N ALA A 129 -16.28 20.43 11.31
CA ALA A 129 -17.31 20.58 10.27
C ALA A 129 -16.83 20.99 8.85
N ASP A 130 -15.60 21.46 8.67
CA ASP A 130 -15.23 22.26 7.48
C ASP A 130 -14.30 21.57 6.45
N GLU A 131 -13.95 20.30 6.63
CA GLU A 131 -12.86 19.66 5.85
C GLU A 131 -13.30 18.91 4.57
N THR A 132 -14.38 19.35 3.90
CA THR A 132 -14.92 18.61 2.72
C THR A 132 -13.90 18.43 1.60
N ASN A 133 -13.04 19.43 1.34
CA ASN A 133 -11.99 19.34 0.33
C ASN A 133 -10.86 18.37 0.71
N MET A 134 -10.58 18.23 2.00
CA MET A 134 -9.55 17.33 2.50
C MET A 134 -9.93 15.86 2.27
N PHE A 135 -11.22 15.53 2.42
CA PHE A 135 -11.70 14.17 2.09
C PHE A 135 -11.54 13.78 0.64
N LEU A 136 -11.81 14.69 -0.27
CA LEU A 136 -11.77 14.39 -1.70
C LEU A 136 -10.33 14.19 -2.16
N TYR A 137 -9.40 14.98 -1.60
CA TYR A 137 -7.96 14.79 -1.78
C TYR A 137 -7.50 13.42 -1.29
N GLU A 138 -7.93 13.02 -0.09
CA GLU A 138 -7.56 11.75 0.54
C GLU A 138 -8.15 10.54 -0.19
N ALA A 139 -9.39 10.65 -0.67
CA ALA A 139 -9.99 9.62 -1.50
C ALA A 139 -9.22 9.42 -2.82
N PHE A 140 -8.78 10.50 -3.45
CA PHE A 140 -7.96 10.45 -4.66
C PHE A 140 -6.56 9.89 -4.37
N GLN A 141 -5.95 10.28 -3.26
CA GLN A 141 -4.67 9.76 -2.79
C GLN A 141 -4.74 8.25 -2.52
N ALA A 142 -5.85 7.77 -1.93
CA ALA A 142 -6.09 6.34 -1.73
C ALA A 142 -6.16 5.58 -3.07
N HIS A 143 -6.77 6.17 -4.11
CA HIS A 143 -6.81 5.56 -5.46
C HIS A 143 -5.42 5.43 -6.07
N LEU A 144 -4.63 6.50 -6.00
CA LEU A 144 -3.25 6.50 -6.49
C LEU A 144 -2.39 5.50 -5.69
N HIS A 145 -2.61 5.40 -4.38
CA HIS A 145 -1.89 4.44 -3.56
C HIS A 145 -2.18 2.98 -3.97
N ILE A 146 -3.43 2.63 -4.28
CA ILE A 146 -3.79 1.30 -4.81
C ILE A 146 -3.10 1.04 -6.16
N LEU A 147 -3.03 2.03 -7.03
CA LEU A 147 -2.41 1.89 -8.33
C LEU A 147 -0.89 1.70 -8.19
N VAL A 148 -0.24 2.48 -7.33
CA VAL A 148 1.18 2.34 -7.00
C VAL A 148 1.46 0.97 -6.38
N SER A 149 0.64 0.50 -5.44
CA SER A 149 0.85 -0.81 -4.82
C SER A 149 0.79 -1.93 -5.86
N ILE A 150 -0.17 -1.90 -6.80
CA ILE A 150 -0.28 -2.88 -7.89
C ILE A 150 0.91 -2.81 -8.85
N ILE A 151 1.40 -1.61 -9.19
CA ILE A 151 2.58 -1.46 -10.05
C ILE A 151 3.82 -2.02 -9.36
N VAL A 152 4.03 -1.68 -8.08
CA VAL A 152 5.18 -2.15 -7.30
C VAL A 152 5.12 -3.67 -7.14
N THR A 153 3.96 -4.27 -6.89
CA THR A 153 3.85 -5.74 -6.83
C THR A 153 4.17 -6.40 -8.16
N ALA A 154 3.73 -5.83 -9.28
CA ALA A 154 4.02 -6.33 -10.62
C ALA A 154 5.54 -6.28 -10.91
N LEU A 155 6.18 -5.15 -10.62
CA LEU A 155 7.61 -4.95 -10.81
C LEU A 155 8.44 -5.90 -9.93
N LEU A 156 8.08 -6.05 -8.65
CA LEU A 156 8.75 -6.97 -7.73
C LEU A 156 8.57 -8.43 -8.15
N PHE A 157 7.39 -8.80 -8.68
CA PHE A 157 7.15 -10.13 -9.23
C PHE A 157 8.03 -10.41 -10.46
N LEU A 158 8.11 -9.47 -11.40
CA LEU A 158 8.99 -9.58 -12.58
C LEU A 158 10.46 -9.67 -12.18
N TRP A 159 10.89 -8.87 -11.20
CA TRP A 159 12.25 -8.90 -10.67
C TRP A 159 12.64 -10.26 -10.08
N GLN A 160 11.71 -10.92 -9.38
CA GLN A 160 11.95 -12.25 -8.82
C GLN A 160 12.05 -13.33 -9.93
N ARG A 161 11.17 -13.26 -10.93
CA ARG A 161 11.02 -14.30 -11.95
C ARG A 161 12.07 -14.24 -13.04
N ASP A 162 12.41 -13.05 -13.54
CA ASP A 162 13.27 -12.89 -14.72
C ASP A 162 14.65 -12.37 -14.33
N ARG A 163 15.67 -13.26 -14.32
CA ARG A 163 17.04 -12.89 -13.97
C ARG A 163 17.68 -11.89 -14.94
N SER A 164 17.26 -11.91 -16.21
CA SER A 164 17.84 -11.05 -17.26
C SER A 164 17.43 -9.59 -17.08
N LYS A 165 16.18 -9.36 -16.65
CA LYS A 165 15.60 -8.01 -16.48
C LYS A 165 15.74 -7.43 -15.07
N ARG A 166 16.47 -8.12 -14.18
CA ARG A 166 16.72 -7.67 -12.80
C ARG A 166 17.23 -6.25 -12.66
N PRO A 167 18.25 -5.77 -13.39
CA PRO A 167 18.75 -4.41 -13.20
C PRO A 167 17.71 -3.36 -13.60
N LEU A 168 16.97 -3.60 -14.69
CA LEU A 168 15.92 -2.71 -15.17
C LEU A 168 14.71 -2.68 -14.23
N CYS A 169 14.28 -3.83 -13.72
CA CYS A 169 13.21 -3.89 -12.73
C CYS A 169 13.62 -3.27 -11.40
N ALA A 170 14.87 -3.45 -10.95
CA ALA A 170 15.38 -2.80 -9.74
C ALA A 170 15.37 -1.27 -9.88
N PHE A 171 15.79 -0.75 -11.04
CA PHE A 171 15.71 0.68 -11.34
C PHE A 171 14.26 1.20 -11.35
N MET A 172 13.33 0.48 -11.97
CA MET A 172 11.91 0.85 -11.98
C MET A 172 11.27 0.79 -10.60
N VAL A 173 11.63 -0.19 -9.76
CA VAL A 173 11.20 -0.27 -8.36
C VAL A 173 11.75 0.92 -7.57
N PHE A 174 13.02 1.25 -7.75
CA PHE A 174 13.63 2.42 -7.11
C PHE A 174 12.93 3.72 -7.52
N LEU A 175 12.61 3.89 -8.81
CA LEU A 175 11.89 5.06 -9.32
C LEU A 175 10.45 5.13 -8.78
N ALA A 176 9.74 3.99 -8.73
CA ALA A 176 8.42 3.91 -8.12
C ALA A 176 8.45 4.18 -6.60
N MET A 177 9.52 3.76 -5.91
CA MET A 177 9.74 4.02 -4.49
C MET A 177 10.17 5.46 -4.19
N ILE A 178 10.65 6.22 -5.16
CA ILE A 178 10.91 7.66 -5.01
C ILE A 178 9.62 8.45 -5.20
N CYS A 179 8.80 8.10 -6.19
CA CYS A 179 7.52 8.76 -6.44
C CYS A 179 6.37 8.34 -5.49
N GLY A 180 6.46 7.16 -4.87
CA GLY A 180 5.45 6.65 -3.93
C GLY A 180 5.35 7.43 -2.60
N PRO A 181 6.44 7.66 -1.85
CA PRO A 181 6.40 8.33 -0.55
C PRO A 181 6.12 9.84 -0.66
N THR A 182 6.32 10.47 -1.82
CA THR A 182 5.89 11.86 -2.06
C THR A 182 4.38 12.03 -2.08
N MET A 183 3.62 10.93 -2.09
CA MET A 183 2.17 10.94 -2.01
C MET A 183 1.63 10.72 -0.60
N SER A 184 2.47 10.57 0.43
CA SER A 184 2.05 10.23 1.80
C SER A 184 2.52 11.23 2.86
N VAL A 185 3.06 12.38 2.43
CA VAL A 185 3.39 13.50 3.32
C VAL A 185 2.20 14.43 3.41
#